data_AF-A0A3D0P566-F1
#
_entry.id   AF-A0A3D0P566-F1
#
_cell.length_a   1.000
_cell.length_b   1.000
_cell.length_c   1.000
_cell.angle_alpha   90.00
_cell.angle_beta   90.00
_cell.angle_gamma   90.00
#
_symmetry.space_group_name_H-M   'P 1'
#
loop_
_entity.id
_entity.type
_entity.pdbx_description
1 polymer ?
#
loop_
_entity_poly.entity_id
_entity_poly.type
_entity_poly.pdbx_seq_one_letter_code
_entity_poly.pdbx_strand_id
1 'polypeptide(L)'
;MMQQQAMAAAEARQCFGCNFEAVSAETACPRCGKKAFFTAGNIKTRGIILVALGLFIAGLIGAVSVVVGLIVLNAANDPSKSRQLAEDWHILLAAAGLFAVLILFGFHMVISGGWMIAFGKRNRATVWVMWALLALILMAGGFISMWT
;
A
#
# COMPACT_ATOMS: atom_id res chain seq x y z
N MET A 1 40.16 26.63 -1.91
CA MET A 1 38.92 26.54 -2.72
C MET A 1 38.40 25.10 -2.95
N MET A 2 39.18 24.03 -2.73
CA MET A 2 38.69 22.63 -2.88
C MET A 2 37.80 22.11 -1.72
N GLN A 3 37.81 22.75 -0.55
CA GLN A 3 37.05 22.29 0.63
C GLN A 3 35.57 22.68 0.59
N GLN A 4 35.19 23.60 -0.32
CA GLN A 4 33.82 24.09 -0.47
C GLN A 4 32.97 23.19 -1.37
N GLN A 5 33.60 22.36 -2.22
CA GLN A 5 32.90 21.36 -3.05
C GLN A 5 32.49 20.11 -2.27
N ALA A 6 33.19 19.76 -1.18
CA ALA A 6 32.82 18.64 -0.31
C ALA A 6 31.56 18.91 0.53
N MET A 7 31.25 20.18 0.80
CA MET A 7 30.03 20.60 1.49
C MET A 7 28.81 20.70 0.56
N ALA A 8 29.00 20.63 -0.76
CA ALA A 8 27.95 20.95 -1.74
C ALA A 8 26.87 19.86 -1.96
N ALA A 9 26.93 18.68 -1.32
CA ALA A 9 25.83 17.71 -1.41
C ALA A 9 25.75 16.71 -0.24
N ALA A 10 26.19 17.11 0.95
CA ALA A 10 25.99 16.31 2.15
C ALA A 10 24.52 16.43 2.58
N GLU A 11 23.64 15.60 2.01
CA GLU A 11 22.20 15.60 2.30
C GLU A 11 21.83 14.54 3.34
N ALA A 12 20.79 14.82 4.13
CA ALA A 12 20.20 13.83 5.01
C ALA A 12 19.60 12.68 4.17
N ARG A 13 20.15 11.47 4.37
CA ARG A 13 19.76 10.25 3.66
C ARG A 13 19.30 9.18 4.64
N GLN A 14 18.34 8.37 4.24
CA GLN A 14 17.83 7.23 5.00
C GLN A 14 17.98 5.93 4.21
N CYS A 15 18.49 4.88 4.87
CA CYS A 15 18.61 3.55 4.30
C CYS A 15 17.35 2.73 4.51
N PHE A 16 16.70 2.21 3.47
CA PHE A 16 15.50 1.38 3.62
C PHE A 16 15.81 -0.06 4.10
N GLY A 17 17.08 -0.49 4.04
CA GLY A 17 17.49 -1.81 4.52
C GLY A 17 17.60 -1.86 6.04
N CYS A 18 18.44 -1.00 6.62
CA CYS A 18 18.73 -0.98 8.05
C CYS A 18 18.09 0.20 8.81
N ASN A 19 17.36 1.08 8.12
CA ASN A 19 16.81 2.34 8.65
C ASN A 19 17.87 3.22 9.32
N PHE A 20 19.11 3.16 8.80
CA PHE A 20 20.18 4.06 9.19
C PHE A 20 19.97 5.42 8.53
N GLU A 21 20.10 6.50 9.32
CA GLU A 21 19.99 7.88 8.87
C GLU A 21 21.34 8.56 9.08
N ALA A 22 21.88 9.19 8.04
CA ALA A 22 23.11 9.96 8.13
C ALA A 22 23.16 11.02 7.04
N VAL A 23 23.93 12.07 7.30
CA VAL A 23 24.28 13.06 6.29
C VAL A 23 25.49 12.51 5.53
N SER A 24 25.34 12.25 4.23
CA SER A 24 26.41 11.67 3.42
C SER A 24 26.20 11.91 1.93
N ALA A 25 27.30 12.09 1.20
CA ALA A 25 27.31 12.19 -0.26
C ALA A 25 27.27 10.81 -0.95
N GLU A 26 27.57 9.74 -0.22
CA GLU A 26 27.64 8.35 -0.74
C GLU A 26 26.26 7.77 -0.99
N THR A 27 26.06 7.07 -2.11
CA THR A 27 24.77 6.46 -2.49
C THR A 27 24.55 5.07 -1.87
N ALA A 28 25.61 4.48 -1.32
CA ALA A 28 25.55 3.23 -0.58
C ALA A 28 25.44 3.49 0.92
N CYS A 29 24.65 2.67 1.63
CA CYS A 29 24.58 2.77 3.08
C CYS A 29 25.89 2.27 3.71
N PRO A 30 26.57 3.07 4.55
CA PRO A 30 27.85 2.67 5.16
C PRO A 30 27.69 1.54 6.18
N ARG A 31 26.48 1.28 6.70
CA ARG A 31 26.22 0.27 7.72
C ARG A 31 25.90 -1.11 7.15
N CYS A 32 25.26 -1.19 5.99
CA CYS A 32 24.80 -2.46 5.43
C CYS A 32 25.19 -2.68 3.96
N GLY A 33 25.94 -1.75 3.35
CA GLY A 33 26.39 -1.80 1.96
C GLY A 33 25.27 -1.70 0.91
N LYS A 34 24.00 -1.66 1.31
CA LYS A 34 22.87 -1.61 0.37
C LYS A 34 22.80 -0.24 -0.30
N LYS A 35 22.56 -0.24 -1.62
CA LYS A 35 22.33 0.96 -2.45
C LYS A 35 21.01 1.69 -2.18
N ALA A 36 20.20 1.20 -1.25
CA ALA A 36 18.91 1.76 -0.88
C ALA A 36 19.05 2.90 0.14
N PHE A 37 19.95 3.86 -0.10
CA PHE A 37 20.24 5.00 0.77
C PHE A 37 19.77 6.29 0.07
N PHE A 38 18.56 6.71 0.42
CA PHE A 38 17.80 7.71 -0.34
C PHE A 38 17.78 9.06 0.35
N THR A 39 17.84 10.13 -0.43
CA THR A 39 17.66 11.50 0.04
C THR A 39 16.20 11.76 0.40
N ALA A 40 15.96 12.75 1.26
CA ALA A 40 14.59 13.16 1.61
C ALA A 40 13.75 13.49 0.37
N GLY A 41 14.35 14.12 -0.66
CA GLY A 41 13.66 14.40 -1.93
C GLY A 41 13.18 13.13 -2.64
N ASN A 42 14.03 12.11 -2.77
CA ASN A 42 13.65 10.83 -3.38
C ASN A 42 12.54 10.12 -2.58
N ILE A 43 12.62 10.17 -1.25
CA ILE A 43 11.60 9.60 -0.36
C ILE A 43 10.26 10.32 -0.54
N LYS A 44 10.26 11.65 -0.66
CA LYS A 44 9.05 12.45 -0.92
C LYS A 44 8.42 12.10 -2.27
N THR A 45 9.21 12.02 -3.35
CA THR A 45 8.71 11.63 -4.68
C THR A 45 8.06 10.24 -4.67
N ARG A 46 8.71 9.27 -4.01
CA ARG A 46 8.12 7.93 -3.81
C ARG A 46 6.83 7.99 -2.99
N GLY A 47 6.78 8.86 -1.98
CA GLY A 47 5.57 9.14 -1.20
C GLY A 47 4.42 9.67 -2.06
N ILE A 48 4.68 10.61 -2.96
CA ILE A 48 3.67 11.15 -3.91
C ILE A 48 3.13 10.04 -4.81
N ILE A 49 4.02 9.23 -5.40
CA ILE A 49 3.62 8.10 -6.24
C ILE A 49 2.77 7.11 -5.44
N LEU A 50 3.16 6.83 -4.19
CA LEU A 50 2.43 5.90 -3.32
C LEU A 50 1.03 6.44 -2.96
N VAL A 51 0.89 7.75 -2.69
CA VAL A 51 -0.42 8.38 -2.46
C VAL A 51 -1.28 8.28 -3.71
N ALA A 52 -0.75 8.62 -4.89
CA ALA A 52 -1.48 8.56 -6.14
C ALA A 52 -2.00 7.14 -6.44
N LEU A 53 -1.14 6.13 -6.27
CA LEU A 53 -1.53 4.72 -6.44
C LEU A 53 -2.55 4.28 -5.39
N GLY A 54 -2.38 4.69 -4.13
CA GLY A 54 -3.31 4.37 -3.05
C GLY A 54 -4.71 4.92 -3.30
N LEU A 55 -4.81 6.18 -3.73
CA LEU A 55 -6.07 6.82 -4.12
C LEU A 55 -6.70 6.13 -5.33
N PHE A 56 -5.90 5.78 -6.34
CA PHE A 56 -6.38 5.06 -7.51
C PHE A 56 -6.95 3.69 -7.14
N ILE A 57 -6.23 2.89 -6.35
CA ILE A 57 -6.68 1.56 -5.92
C ILE A 57 -7.94 1.66 -5.05
N ALA A 58 -7.92 2.51 -4.01
CA ALA A 58 -9.06 2.67 -3.13
C ALA A 58 -10.30 3.19 -3.87
N GLY A 59 -10.12 4.14 -4.78
CA GLY A 59 -11.20 4.68 -5.61
C GLY A 59 -11.78 3.64 -6.58
N LEU A 60 -10.91 2.91 -7.30
CA LEU A 60 -11.34 1.89 -8.26
C LEU A 60 -12.07 0.74 -7.56
N ILE A 61 -11.49 0.16 -6.52
CA ILE A 61 -12.12 -0.94 -5.78
C ILE A 61 -13.38 -0.46 -5.05
N GLY A 62 -13.38 0.76 -4.52
CA GLY A 62 -14.57 1.38 -3.93
C GLY A 62 -15.72 1.48 -4.94
N ALA A 63 -15.44 1.98 -6.15
CA ALA A 63 -16.44 2.07 -7.22
C ALA A 63 -16.96 0.69 -7.63
N VAL A 64 -16.06 -0.29 -7.82
CA VAL A 64 -16.44 -1.68 -8.13
C VAL A 64 -17.32 -2.26 -7.02
N SER A 65 -16.98 -2.02 -5.75
CA SER A 65 -17.74 -2.52 -4.60
C SER A 65 -19.16 -1.98 -4.57
N VAL A 66 -19.35 -0.70 -4.92
CA VAL A 66 -20.69 -0.09 -5.02
C VAL A 66 -21.50 -0.74 -6.14
N VAL A 67 -20.90 -0.89 -7.34
CA VAL A 67 -21.59 -1.51 -8.48
C VAL A 67 -21.99 -2.96 -8.16
N VAL A 68 -21.08 -3.76 -7.62
CA VAL A 68 -21.36 -5.14 -7.21
C VAL A 68 -22.42 -5.18 -6.13
N GLY A 69 -22.35 -4.29 -5.13
CA GLY A 69 -23.36 -4.19 -4.07
C GLY A 69 -24.76 -3.89 -4.61
N LEU A 70 -24.88 -2.98 -5.59
CA LEU A 70 -26.15 -2.69 -6.25
C LEU A 70 -26.69 -3.88 -7.05
N ILE A 71 -25.83 -4.63 -7.73
CA ILE A 71 -26.21 -5.85 -8.45
C ILE A 71 -26.74 -6.90 -7.47
N VAL A 72 -26.05 -7.12 -6.35
CA VAL A 72 -26.46 -8.07 -5.31
C VAL A 72 -27.79 -7.65 -4.69
N LEU A 73 -27.96 -6.36 -4.37
CA LEU A 73 -29.21 -5.83 -3.81
C LEU A 73 -30.39 -6.03 -4.76
N ASN A 74 -30.20 -5.73 -6.05
CA ASN A 74 -31.23 -5.95 -7.07
C ASN A 74 -31.57 -7.43 -7.23
N ALA A 75 -30.57 -8.31 -7.21
CA ALA A 75 -30.78 -9.75 -7.29
C ALA A 75 -31.43 -10.32 -6.02
N ALA A 76 -31.22 -9.72 -4.85
CA ALA A 76 -31.87 -10.14 -3.61
C ALA A 76 -33.38 -9.84 -3.61
N ASN A 77 -33.80 -8.80 -4.32
CA ASN A 77 -35.22 -8.44 -4.48
C ASN A 77 -35.96 -9.30 -5.52
N ASP A 78 -35.24 -10.13 -6.30
CA ASP A 78 -35.82 -11.07 -7.26
C ASP A 78 -35.95 -12.47 -6.60
N PRO A 79 -37.17 -13.01 -6.43
CA PRO A 79 -37.39 -14.31 -5.79
C PRO A 79 -36.61 -15.44 -6.45
N SER A 80 -36.40 -15.39 -7.77
CA SER A 80 -35.69 -16.43 -8.51
C SER A 80 -34.18 -16.43 -8.28
N LYS A 81 -33.60 -15.25 -8.01
CA LYS A 81 -32.15 -15.06 -7.81
C LYS A 81 -31.75 -15.03 -6.33
N SER A 82 -32.67 -14.67 -5.45
CA SER A 82 -32.46 -14.64 -4.00
C SER A 82 -32.03 -16.00 -3.43
N ARG A 83 -32.56 -17.10 -3.97
CA ARG A 83 -32.19 -18.47 -3.57
C ARG A 83 -30.76 -18.82 -3.98
N GLN A 84 -30.35 -18.44 -5.18
CA GLN A 84 -28.99 -18.67 -5.66
C GLN A 84 -27.97 -17.83 -4.86
N LEU A 85 -28.30 -16.58 -4.53
CA LEU A 85 -27.50 -15.74 -3.63
C LEU A 85 -27.33 -16.36 -2.22
N ALA A 86 -28.37 -17.02 -1.71
CA ALA A 86 -28.32 -17.71 -0.43
C ALA A 86 -27.43 -18.96 -0.47
N GLU A 87 -27.37 -19.65 -1.61
CA GLU A 87 -26.46 -20.78 -1.82
C GLU A 87 -25.00 -20.28 -1.94
N ASP A 88 -24.78 -19.17 -2.66
CA ASP A 88 -23.46 -18.59 -2.92
C ASP A 88 -22.98 -17.58 -1.85
N TRP A 89 -23.65 -17.50 -0.70
CA TRP A 89 -23.40 -16.45 0.32
C TRP A 89 -21.93 -16.39 0.78
N HIS A 90 -21.26 -17.53 0.83
CA HIS A 90 -19.88 -17.70 1.26
C HIS A 90 -18.89 -17.05 0.27
N ILE A 91 -19.17 -17.16 -1.04
CA ILE A 91 -18.39 -16.53 -2.10
C ILE A 91 -18.57 -15.01 -2.04
N LEU A 92 -19.81 -14.54 -1.85
CA LEU A 92 -20.11 -13.11 -1.71
C LEU A 92 -19.41 -12.49 -0.50
N LEU A 93 -19.43 -13.18 0.64
CA LEU A 93 -18.75 -12.74 1.86
C LEU A 93 -17.22 -12.69 1.67
N ALA A 94 -16.65 -13.70 1.02
CA ALA A 94 -15.22 -13.73 0.72
C ALA A 94 -14.81 -12.60 -0.23
N ALA A 95 -15.60 -12.35 -1.29
CA ALA A 95 -15.37 -11.26 -2.23
C ALA A 95 -15.48 -9.87 -1.54
N ALA A 96 -16.51 -9.67 -0.71
CA ALA A 96 -16.68 -8.44 0.06
C ALA A 96 -15.51 -8.21 1.05
N GLY A 97 -15.05 -9.28 1.71
CA GLY A 97 -13.86 -9.25 2.57
C GLY A 97 -12.60 -8.86 1.80
N LEU A 98 -12.37 -9.44 0.62
CA LEU A 98 -11.25 -9.10 -0.25
C LEU A 98 -11.30 -7.63 -0.67
N PHE A 99 -12.46 -7.11 -1.08
CA PHE A 99 -12.63 -5.70 -1.43
C PHE A 99 -12.33 -4.78 -0.26
N ALA A 100 -12.81 -5.11 0.94
CA ALA A 100 -12.52 -4.33 2.14
C ALA A 100 -11.01 -4.27 2.43
N VAL A 101 -10.30 -5.40 2.33
CA VAL A 101 -8.84 -5.43 2.54
C VAL A 101 -8.10 -4.66 1.46
N LEU A 102 -8.51 -4.73 0.19
CA LEU A 102 -7.91 -3.96 -0.90
C LEU A 102 -8.11 -2.45 -0.72
N ILE A 103 -9.29 -2.03 -0.25
CA ILE A 103 -9.57 -0.63 0.08
C ILE A 103 -8.67 -0.18 1.24
N LEU A 104 -8.58 -0.97 2.32
CA LEU A 104 -7.67 -0.70 3.45
C LEU A 104 -6.20 -0.62 2.99
N PHE A 105 -5.80 -1.47 2.05
CA PHE A 105 -4.48 -1.43 1.44
C PHE A 105 -4.23 -0.12 0.68
N GLY A 106 -5.21 0.34 -0.11
CA GLY A 106 -5.16 1.64 -0.77
C GLY A 106 -5.05 2.80 0.24
N PHE A 107 -5.85 2.81 1.30
CA PHE A 107 -5.74 3.82 2.36
C PHE A 107 -4.39 3.77 3.08
N HIS A 108 -3.86 2.58 3.37
CA HIS A 108 -2.55 2.42 3.97
C HIS A 108 -1.43 3.00 3.09
N MET A 109 -1.52 2.84 1.77
CA MET A 109 -0.62 3.49 0.83
C MET A 109 -0.69 5.02 0.92
N VAL A 110 -1.91 5.59 1.02
CA VAL A 110 -2.10 7.03 1.20
C VAL A 110 -1.48 7.51 2.52
N ILE A 111 -1.72 6.82 3.63
CA ILE A 111 -1.19 7.20 4.95
C ILE A 111 0.35 7.09 4.96
N SER A 112 0.90 5.97 4.48
CA SER A 112 2.35 5.77 4.43
C SER A 112 3.02 6.76 3.46
N GLY A 113 2.39 7.04 2.32
CA GLY A 113 2.89 8.01 1.35
C GLY A 113 2.83 9.43 1.89
N GLY A 114 1.73 9.81 2.54
CA GLY A 114 1.58 11.09 3.24
C GLY A 114 2.65 11.29 4.33
N TRP A 115 2.96 10.24 5.09
CA TRP A 115 4.07 10.27 6.05
C TRP A 115 5.42 10.51 5.37
N MET A 116 5.69 9.84 4.24
CA MET A 116 6.93 10.03 3.47
C MET A 116 7.02 11.45 2.88
N ILE A 117 5.90 12.05 2.47
CA ILE A 117 5.84 13.43 1.97
C ILE A 117 6.11 14.43 3.09
N ALA A 118 5.45 14.27 4.24
CA ALA A 118 5.54 15.20 5.37
C ALA A 118 6.93 15.17 6.03
N PHE A 119 7.44 13.99 6.35
CA PHE A 119 8.67 13.86 7.14
C PHE A 119 9.92 13.57 6.29
N GLY A 120 9.77 13.23 5.02
CA GLY A 120 10.89 12.79 4.18
C GLY A 120 11.55 11.51 4.69
N LYS A 121 10.84 10.74 5.53
CA LYS A 121 11.34 9.54 6.20
C LYS A 121 10.36 8.38 6.06
N ARG A 122 10.89 7.16 6.05
CA ARG A 122 10.08 5.94 6.09
C ARG A 122 9.86 5.48 7.53
N ASN A 123 8.61 5.23 7.90
CA ASN A 123 8.26 4.61 9.17
C ASN A 123 8.37 3.07 9.07
N ARG A 124 8.95 2.41 10.08
CA ARG A 124 8.99 0.92 10.12
C ARG A 124 7.63 0.32 10.40
N ALA A 125 6.79 0.99 11.20
CA ALA A 125 5.46 0.49 11.52
C ALA A 125 4.60 0.32 10.26
N THR A 126 4.69 1.26 9.31
CA THR A 126 3.92 1.17 8.06
C THR A 126 4.37 0.01 7.17
N VAL A 127 5.63 -0.41 7.26
CA VAL A 127 6.10 -1.60 6.54
C VAL A 127 5.49 -2.88 7.12
N TRP A 128 5.41 -3.01 8.44
CA TRP A 128 4.78 -4.17 9.07
C TRP A 128 3.28 -4.26 8.78
N VAL A 129 2.58 -3.14 8.82
CA VAL A 129 1.15 -3.08 8.44
C VAL A 129 0.97 -3.49 6.96
N MET A 130 1.87 -3.07 6.07
CA MET A 130 1.83 -3.48 4.66
C MET A 130 1.98 -5.01 4.51
N TRP A 131 2.91 -5.63 5.24
CA TRP A 131 3.08 -7.08 5.22
C TRP A 131 1.86 -7.82 5.78
N ALA A 132 1.27 -7.31 6.86
CA ALA A 132 0.04 -7.89 7.42
C ALA A 132 -1.13 -7.81 6.43
N LEU A 133 -1.33 -6.66 5.77
CA LEU A 133 -2.37 -6.49 4.75
C LEU A 133 -2.12 -7.39 3.53
N LEU A 134 -0.87 -7.53 3.07
CA LEU A 134 -0.53 -8.43 1.98
C LEU A 134 -0.85 -9.89 2.34
N ALA A 135 -0.52 -10.32 3.55
CA ALA A 135 -0.86 -11.66 4.02
C ALA A 135 -2.39 -11.89 4.04
N LEU A 136 -3.16 -10.89 4.50
CA LEU A 136 -4.63 -10.96 4.46
C LEU A 136 -5.18 -11.07 3.04
N ILE A 137 -4.64 -10.32 2.08
CA ILE A 137 -5.05 -10.42 0.66
C ILE A 137 -4.78 -11.82 0.12
N LEU A 138 -3.60 -12.38 0.39
CA LEU A 138 -3.23 -13.71 -0.08
C LEU A 138 -4.11 -14.81 0.55
N MET A 139 -4.42 -14.69 1.83
CA MET A 139 -5.34 -15.62 2.50
C MET A 139 -6.76 -15.51 1.94
N ALA A 140 -7.26 -14.30 1.70
CA ALA A 140 -8.58 -14.08 1.11
C ALA A 140 -8.66 -14.62 -0.33
N GLY A 141 -7.64 -14.36 -1.16
CA GLY A 141 -7.58 -14.87 -2.53
C GLY A 141 -7.43 -16.39 -2.59
N GLY A 142 -6.57 -16.96 -1.74
CA GLY A 142 -6.41 -18.40 -1.59
C GLY A 142 -7.70 -19.08 -1.16
N PHE A 143 -8.41 -18.49 -0.18
CA PHE A 143 -9.72 -18.99 0.23
C PHE A 143 -10.70 -19.00 -0.93
N ILE A 144 -10.89 -17.89 -1.67
CA ILE A 144 -11.80 -17.84 -2.82
C ILE A 144 -11.47 -18.93 -3.85
N SER A 145 -10.19 -19.13 -4.16
CA SER A 145 -9.76 -20.13 -5.15
C SER A 145 -10.03 -21.60 -4.77
N MET A 146 -10.32 -21.89 -3.50
CA MET A 146 -10.69 -23.23 -3.06
C MET A 146 -12.15 -23.58 -3.33
N TRP A 147 -13.01 -22.57 -3.51
CA TRP A 147 -14.46 -22.74 -3.70
C TRP A 147 -14.93 -22.45 -5.13
N THR A 148 -14.07 -21.89 -5.97
CA THR A 148 -14.27 -21.72 -7.42
C THR A 148 -13.73 -22.92 -8.19
#